data_AF-A0A962NHZ6-F1
#
_entry.id   AF-A0A962NHZ6-F1
#
_cell.length_a   1.000
_cell.length_b   1.000
_cell.length_c   1.000
_cell.angle_alpha   90.00
_cell.angle_beta   90.00
_cell.angle_gamma   90.00
#
_symmetry.space_group_name_H-M   'P 1'
#
loop_
_entity.id
_entity.type
_entity.pdbx_description
1 polymer ?
#
loop_
_entity_poly.entity_id
_entity_poly.type
_entity_poly.pdbx_seq_one_letter_code
_entity_poly.pdbx_strand_id
1 'polypeptide(L)'
;DPMSGFFLFSKSRLGDTGQLKPLGYKIGLEILVRGQFDTIREVPIEFRDRELGTSKMNLGQQVNYLRHLRRLYLYKFKGWAEFVHFGAVGASGFVIDLCFYYLFQYFGVHHKTARALSFWPAVSWNWALNRKTTFGEREQRPKMRQWLEFVATSLLGFSINWGTYVTLTTHFHFFDEYRVVALVTGILSASVFNFAASTLFVYNDKRKH
;
A
#
# COMPACT_ATOMS: atom_id res chain seq x y z
N ASP A 1 -23.66 -6.49 -15.79
CA ASP A 1 -23.51 -5.14 -15.26
C ASP A 1 -23.44 -5.15 -13.72
N PRO A 2 -22.27 -4.93 -13.10
CA PRO A 2 -22.10 -4.87 -11.64
C PRO A 2 -22.67 -3.59 -10.99
N MET A 3 -23.18 -2.66 -11.81
CA MET A 3 -23.78 -1.39 -11.38
C MET A 3 -25.29 -1.45 -11.27
N SER A 4 -25.91 -2.50 -11.82
CA SER A 4 -27.34 -2.74 -11.76
C SER A 4 -27.78 -3.01 -10.33
N GLY A 5 -28.87 -2.35 -9.90
CA GLY A 5 -29.56 -2.69 -8.65
C GLY A 5 -30.35 -4.00 -8.72
N PHE A 6 -30.37 -4.65 -9.88
CA PHE A 6 -31.11 -5.87 -10.15
C PHE A 6 -30.14 -7.04 -10.35
N PHE A 7 -30.04 -7.89 -9.34
CA PHE A 7 -29.16 -9.06 -9.33
C PHE A 7 -29.76 -10.14 -8.44
N LEU A 8 -29.41 -11.39 -8.72
CA LEU A 8 -29.80 -12.56 -7.95
C LEU A 8 -28.52 -13.30 -7.53
N PHE A 9 -28.49 -13.78 -6.29
CA PHE A 9 -27.37 -14.56 -5.77
C PHE A 9 -27.88 -15.58 -4.76
N SER A 10 -27.15 -16.69 -4.61
CA SER A 10 -27.48 -17.68 -3.58
C SER A 10 -27.00 -17.21 -2.22
N LYS A 11 -27.91 -17.12 -1.24
CA LYS A 11 -27.61 -16.72 0.14
C LYS A 11 -26.52 -17.61 0.78
N SER A 12 -26.44 -18.88 0.39
CA SER A 12 -25.43 -19.84 0.87
C SER A 12 -23.98 -19.50 0.47
N ARG A 13 -23.79 -18.70 -0.59
CA ARG A 13 -22.47 -18.29 -1.10
C ARG A 13 -22.04 -16.92 -0.59
N LEU A 14 -22.97 -16.21 0.04
CA LEU A 14 -22.67 -15.02 0.81
C LEU A 14 -22.13 -15.54 2.15
N GLY A 15 -20.84 -15.33 2.40
CA GLY A 15 -20.20 -15.71 3.67
C GLY A 15 -20.74 -14.92 4.85
N ASP A 16 -19.88 -14.59 5.81
CA ASP A 16 -20.31 -13.90 7.03
C ASP A 16 -20.91 -12.50 6.75
N THR A 17 -22.23 -12.38 6.90
CA THR A 17 -23.01 -11.17 6.58
C THR A 17 -22.82 -10.03 7.59
N GLY A 18 -22.19 -10.29 8.74
CA GLY A 18 -22.05 -9.33 9.84
C GLY A 18 -21.18 -8.10 9.54
N GLN A 19 -20.42 -8.10 8.42
CA GLN A 19 -19.54 -6.99 8.05
C GLN A 19 -20.01 -6.15 6.87
N LEU A 20 -21.21 -6.41 6.33
CA LEU A 20 -21.75 -5.58 5.25
C LEU A 20 -22.07 -4.19 5.81
N LYS A 21 -21.35 -3.19 5.33
CA LYS A 21 -21.57 -1.78 5.70
C LYS A 21 -21.91 -1.04 4.41
N PRO A 22 -23.12 -1.25 3.87
CA PRO A 22 -23.52 -0.68 2.59
C PRO A 22 -23.59 0.84 2.74
N LEU A 23 -22.67 1.54 2.08
CA LEU A 23 -22.92 2.93 1.70
C LEU A 23 -23.89 2.81 0.54
N GLY A 24 -25.14 3.21 0.78
CA GLY A 24 -26.30 2.93 -0.05
C GLY A 24 -26.04 3.05 -1.55
N TYR A 25 -26.84 2.34 -2.34
CA TYR A 25 -26.92 2.28 -3.81
C TYR A 25 -26.02 1.27 -4.58
N LYS A 26 -24.99 0.61 -4.00
CA LYS A 26 -24.21 -0.46 -4.70
C LYS A 26 -23.95 -1.73 -3.89
N ILE A 27 -25.00 -2.22 -3.23
CA ILE A 27 -24.94 -3.49 -2.50
C ILE A 27 -24.56 -4.69 -3.41
N GLY A 28 -24.91 -4.64 -4.71
CA GLY A 28 -24.55 -5.69 -5.67
C GLY A 28 -23.04 -5.85 -5.88
N LEU A 29 -22.29 -4.75 -5.92
CA LEU A 29 -20.83 -4.78 -6.04
C LEU A 29 -20.16 -5.29 -4.75
N GLU A 30 -20.70 -4.91 -3.59
CA GLU A 30 -20.22 -5.40 -2.29
C GLU A 30 -20.44 -6.92 -2.15
N ILE A 31 -21.58 -7.42 -2.62
CA ILE A 31 -21.88 -8.85 -2.71
C ILE A 31 -20.91 -9.55 -3.67
N LEU A 32 -20.72 -9.01 -4.88
CA LEU A 32 -19.84 -9.62 -5.89
C LEU A 32 -18.36 -9.71 -5.44
N VAL A 33 -17.89 -8.73 -4.65
CA VAL A 33 -16.52 -8.71 -4.15
C VAL A 33 -16.32 -9.59 -2.91
N ARG A 34 -17.34 -9.72 -2.05
CA ARG A 34 -17.24 -10.45 -0.78
C ARG A 34 -17.79 -11.88 -0.83
N GLY A 35 -18.67 -12.17 -1.76
CA GLY A 35 -19.21 -13.51 -1.99
C GLY A 35 -18.21 -14.39 -2.73
N GLN A 36 -18.21 -15.68 -2.42
CA GLN A 36 -17.40 -16.67 -3.11
C GLN A 36 -18.20 -17.21 -4.30
N PHE A 37 -18.21 -16.45 -5.40
CA PHE A 37 -18.91 -16.81 -6.63
C PHE A 37 -17.93 -17.32 -7.68
N ASP A 38 -18.06 -18.59 -8.08
CA ASP A 38 -17.21 -19.21 -9.11
C ASP A 38 -17.63 -18.84 -10.53
N THR A 39 -18.89 -18.43 -10.71
CA THR A 39 -19.46 -18.15 -12.02
C THR A 39 -20.36 -16.94 -11.93
N ILE A 40 -19.99 -15.90 -12.67
CA ILE A 40 -20.78 -14.67 -12.81
C ILE A 40 -21.28 -14.68 -14.25
N ARG A 41 -22.61 -14.64 -14.43
CA ARG A 41 -23.25 -14.50 -15.73
C ARG A 41 -24.10 -13.24 -15.76
N GLU A 42 -23.93 -12.48 -16.83
CA GLU A 42 -24.79 -11.33 -17.09
C GLU A 42 -25.97 -11.79 -17.93
N VAL A 43 -27.18 -11.69 -17.39
CA VAL A 43 -28.40 -11.93 -18.16
C VAL A 43 -28.82 -10.60 -18.75
N PRO A 44 -28.96 -10.48 -20.09
CA PRO A 44 -29.42 -9.23 -20.70
C PRO A 44 -30.84 -8.92 -20.26
N ILE A 45 -31.06 -7.69 -19.82
CA ILE A 45 -32.37 -7.16 -19.44
C ILE A 45 -32.62 -5.95 -20.33
N GLU A 46 -33.73 -5.95 -21.07
CA GLU A 46 -34.20 -4.74 -21.74
C GLU A 46 -34.80 -3.80 -20.68
N PHE A 47 -34.05 -2.76 -20.31
CA PHE A 47 -34.58 -1.69 -19.49
C PHE A 47 -35.49 -0.81 -20.35
N ARG A 48 -36.79 -0.81 -20.05
CA ARG A 48 -37.73 0.17 -20.62
C ARG A 48 -37.42 1.56 -20.07
N ASP A 49 -37.39 2.55 -20.95
CA ASP A 49 -37.16 3.95 -20.57
C ASP A 49 -38.27 4.49 -19.65
N ARG A 50 -37.89 5.37 -18.72
CA ARG A 50 -38.83 6.12 -17.89
C ARG A 50 -39.41 7.28 -18.69
N GLU A 51 -40.73 7.41 -18.71
CA GLU A 51 -41.41 8.49 -19.43
C GLU A 51 -41.34 9.88 -18.75
N LEU A 52 -40.94 9.99 -17.47
CA LEU A 52 -40.81 11.29 -16.78
C LEU A 52 -39.67 11.30 -15.74
N GLY A 53 -38.75 12.26 -15.86
CA GLY A 53 -37.80 12.61 -14.79
C GLY A 53 -36.47 13.18 -15.30
N THR A 54 -36.18 14.46 -15.01
CA THR A 54 -34.88 15.08 -15.27
C THR A 54 -33.78 14.36 -14.49
N SER A 55 -32.65 14.12 -15.17
CA SER A 55 -31.48 13.40 -14.65
C SER A 55 -31.03 13.96 -13.29
N LYS A 56 -31.31 13.23 -12.21
CA LYS A 56 -30.82 13.52 -10.85
C LYS A 56 -29.45 12.90 -10.60
N MET A 57 -28.54 12.99 -11.57
CA MET A 57 -27.13 12.59 -11.35
C MET A 57 -26.40 13.71 -10.62
N ASN A 58 -26.62 13.76 -9.31
CA ASN A 58 -25.97 14.70 -8.41
C ASN A 58 -24.47 14.34 -8.30
N LEU A 59 -23.56 15.28 -8.59
CA LEU A 59 -22.10 15.10 -8.54
C LEU A 59 -21.62 14.46 -7.21
N GLY A 60 -22.35 14.69 -6.12
CA GLY A 60 -22.10 14.02 -4.82
C GLY A 60 -22.23 12.49 -4.85
N GLN A 61 -23.13 11.93 -5.66
CA GLN A 61 -23.27 10.47 -5.82
C GLN A 61 -22.09 9.86 -6.59
N GLN A 62 -21.53 10.58 -7.59
CA GLN A 62 -20.31 10.16 -8.29
C GLN A 62 -19.09 10.15 -7.35
N VAL A 63 -18.96 11.15 -6.47
CA VAL A 63 -17.89 11.16 -5.45
C VAL A 63 -18.05 10.00 -4.46
N ASN A 64 -19.28 9.71 -4.03
CA ASN A 64 -19.56 8.55 -3.19
C ASN A 64 -19.27 7.23 -3.92
N TYR A 65 -19.45 7.16 -5.25
CA TYR A 65 -19.07 6.00 -6.05
C TYR A 65 -17.57 5.78 -6.01
N LEU A 66 -16.79 6.82 -6.28
CA LEU A 66 -15.33 6.77 -6.29
C LEU A 66 -14.80 6.39 -4.90
N ARG A 67 -15.43 6.92 -3.84
CA ARG A 67 -15.12 6.53 -2.45
C ARG A 67 -15.43 5.06 -2.18
N HIS A 68 -16.54 4.53 -2.72
CA HIS A 68 -16.94 3.13 -2.57
C HIS A 68 -16.05 2.17 -3.38
N LEU A 69 -15.70 2.53 -4.63
CA LEU A 69 -14.72 1.81 -5.44
C LEU A 69 -13.36 1.77 -4.76
N ARG A 70 -12.89 2.91 -4.24
CA ARG A 70 -11.66 2.97 -3.45
C ARG A 70 -11.74 2.02 -2.25
N ARG A 71 -12.86 2.00 -1.51
CA ARG A 71 -13.05 1.09 -0.37
C ARG A 71 -13.02 -0.39 -0.76
N LEU A 72 -13.63 -0.76 -1.88
CA LEU A 72 -13.65 -2.15 -2.38
C LEU A 72 -12.31 -2.59 -2.98
N TYR A 73 -11.63 -1.68 -3.68
CA TYR A 73 -10.27 -1.88 -4.15
C TYR A 73 -9.32 -2.04 -2.94
N LEU A 74 -9.46 -1.23 -1.90
CA LEU A 74 -8.73 -1.36 -0.63
C LEU A 74 -9.07 -2.66 0.11
N TYR A 75 -10.26 -3.24 -0.08
CA TYR A 75 -10.64 -4.53 0.52
C TYR A 75 -10.05 -5.71 -0.26
N LYS A 76 -10.16 -5.71 -1.60
CA LYS A 76 -9.69 -6.79 -2.48
C LYS A 76 -8.18 -6.76 -2.74
N PHE A 77 -7.59 -5.57 -2.80
CA PHE A 77 -6.18 -5.29 -3.05
C PHE A 77 -5.52 -4.57 -1.88
N LYS A 78 -5.95 -4.87 -0.64
CA LYS A 78 -5.40 -4.25 0.58
C LYS A 78 -3.87 -4.19 0.57
N GLY A 79 -3.22 -5.29 0.19
CA GLY A 79 -1.77 -5.38 0.08
C GLY A 79 -1.15 -4.45 -0.98
N TRP A 80 -1.77 -4.28 -2.16
CA TRP A 80 -1.23 -3.38 -3.19
C TRP A 80 -1.37 -1.91 -2.80
N ALA A 81 -2.51 -1.53 -2.22
CA ALA A 81 -2.70 -0.16 -1.78
C ALA A 81 -1.84 0.19 -0.55
N GLU A 82 -1.63 -0.76 0.36
CA GLU A 82 -0.64 -0.62 1.45
C GLU A 82 0.78 -0.52 0.87
N PHE A 83 1.12 -1.29 -0.17
CA PHE A 83 2.42 -1.22 -0.85
C PHE A 83 2.66 0.15 -1.51
N VAL A 84 1.68 0.69 -2.22
CA VAL A 84 1.77 2.02 -2.85
C VAL A 84 1.90 3.12 -1.79
N HIS A 85 1.11 3.09 -0.71
CA HIS A 85 1.26 4.04 0.39
C HIS A 85 2.62 3.89 1.08
N PHE A 86 3.08 2.67 1.32
CA PHE A 86 4.39 2.40 1.89
C PHE A 86 5.51 2.97 1.01
N GLY A 87 5.42 2.79 -0.31
CA GLY A 87 6.34 3.37 -1.28
C GLY A 87 6.32 4.91 -1.25
N ALA A 88 5.13 5.53 -1.19
CA ALA A 88 4.99 6.98 -1.10
C ALA A 88 5.58 7.54 0.21
N VAL A 89 5.35 6.87 1.34
CA VAL A 89 5.99 7.19 2.62
C VAL A 89 7.50 7.09 2.50
N GLY A 90 8.00 5.99 1.93
CA GLY A 90 9.44 5.78 1.68
C GLY A 90 10.07 6.88 0.83
N ALA A 91 9.39 7.32 -0.23
CA ALA A 91 9.81 8.44 -1.05
C ALA A 91 9.87 9.76 -0.24
N SER A 92 8.89 10.01 0.62
CA SER A 92 8.92 11.17 1.52
C SER A 92 10.10 11.11 2.51
N GLY A 93 10.40 9.93 3.07
CA GLY A 93 11.56 9.74 3.92
C GLY A 93 12.88 9.93 3.20
N PHE A 94 12.96 9.58 1.92
CA PHE A 94 14.14 9.86 1.09
C PHE A 94 14.36 11.38 0.89
N VAL A 95 13.29 12.17 0.76
CA VAL A 95 13.41 13.63 0.72
C VAL A 95 13.95 14.16 2.06
N ILE A 96 13.43 13.67 3.19
CA ILE A 96 13.93 14.03 4.54
C ILE A 96 15.41 13.64 4.69
N ASP A 97 15.78 12.44 4.24
CA ASP A 97 17.16 11.94 4.24
C ASP A 97 18.09 12.87 3.47
N LEU A 98 17.72 13.28 2.25
CA LEU A 98 18.49 14.22 1.45
C LEU A 98 18.61 15.60 2.12
N CYS A 99 17.53 16.11 2.70
CA CYS A 99 17.56 17.39 3.42
C CYS A 99 18.57 17.35 4.58
N PHE A 100 18.54 16.31 5.42
CA PHE A 100 19.49 16.17 6.52
C PHE A 100 20.92 15.90 6.02
N TYR A 101 21.09 15.11 4.97
CA TYR A 101 22.39 14.87 4.35
C TYR A 101 23.05 16.18 3.89
N TYR A 102 22.33 16.99 3.09
CA TYR A 102 22.86 18.27 2.61
C TYR A 102 23.04 19.28 3.75
N LEU A 103 22.19 19.26 4.77
CA LEU A 103 22.38 20.07 5.97
C LEU A 103 23.68 19.72 6.68
N PHE A 104 23.98 18.43 6.88
CA PHE A 104 25.24 18.01 7.49
C PHE A 104 26.46 18.33 6.61
N GLN A 105 26.35 18.19 5.28
CA GLN A 105 27.40 18.64 4.35
C GLN A 105 27.66 20.14 4.48
N TYR A 106 26.61 20.96 4.62
CA TYR A 106 26.74 22.40 4.80
C TYR A 106 27.52 22.76 6.07
N PHE A 107 27.37 21.99 7.15
CA PHE A 107 28.16 22.13 8.38
C PHE A 107 29.57 21.51 8.31
N GLY A 108 30.02 21.06 7.14
CA GLY A 108 31.36 20.49 6.95
C GLY A 108 31.53 19.06 7.47
N VAL A 109 30.44 18.36 7.78
CA VAL A 109 30.50 16.94 8.17
C VAL A 109 30.94 16.12 6.96
N HIS A 110 31.90 15.20 7.16
CA HIS A 110 32.38 14.33 6.08
C HIS A 110 31.24 13.52 5.43
N HIS A 111 31.23 13.37 4.09
CA HIS A 111 30.10 12.77 3.36
C HIS A 111 29.67 11.39 3.87
N LYS A 112 30.63 10.54 4.27
CA LYS A 112 30.34 9.20 4.85
C LYS A 112 29.60 9.29 6.18
N THR A 113 30.02 10.21 7.07
CA THR A 113 29.39 10.39 8.37
C THR A 113 28.04 11.10 8.22
N ALA A 114 27.92 12.06 7.32
CA ALA A 114 26.64 12.70 6.99
C ALA A 114 25.60 11.69 6.47
N ARG A 115 26.00 10.75 5.61
CA ARG A 115 25.12 9.67 5.13
C ARG A 115 24.64 8.76 6.26
N ALA A 116 25.52 8.42 7.20
CA ALA A 116 25.17 7.60 8.35
C ALA A 116 24.24 8.34 9.33
N LEU A 117 24.43 9.64 9.50
CA LEU A 117 23.61 10.47 10.38
C LEU A 117 22.23 10.78 9.79
N SER A 118 22.13 11.01 8.48
CA SER A 118 20.87 11.35 7.81
C SER A 118 19.85 10.19 7.80
N PHE A 119 20.34 8.96 7.89
CA PHE A 119 19.50 7.75 7.95
C PHE A 119 18.55 7.73 9.15
N TRP A 120 19.00 8.17 10.34
CA TRP A 120 18.22 8.10 11.58
C TRP A 120 16.93 8.94 11.59
N PRO A 121 16.95 10.24 11.23
CA PRO A 121 15.72 11.01 11.11
C PRO A 121 14.81 10.47 9.99
N ALA A 122 15.37 9.99 8.88
CA ALA A 122 14.61 9.43 7.77
C ALA A 122 13.88 8.12 8.12
N VAL A 123 14.55 7.17 8.78
CA VAL A 123 13.90 5.92 9.22
C VAL A 123 12.84 6.18 10.27
N SER A 124 13.06 7.17 11.15
CA SER A 124 12.10 7.58 12.16
C SER A 124 10.87 8.27 11.54
N TRP A 125 11.07 9.10 10.52
CA TRP A 125 9.99 9.69 9.72
C TRP A 125 9.15 8.61 9.04
N ASN A 126 9.80 7.66 8.36
CA ASN A 126 9.13 6.56 7.68
C ASN A 126 8.32 5.69 8.64
N TRP A 127 8.89 5.35 9.81
CA TRP A 127 8.18 4.61 10.84
C TRP A 127 6.95 5.37 11.37
N ALA A 128 7.13 6.64 11.72
CA ALA A 128 6.07 7.46 12.31
C ALA A 128 4.91 7.66 11.32
N LEU A 129 5.23 7.89 10.05
CA LEU A 129 4.23 8.08 9.01
C LEU A 129 3.52 6.76 8.68
N ASN A 130 4.25 5.66 8.47
CA ASN A 130 3.63 4.33 8.23
C ASN A 130 2.73 3.88 9.38
N ARG A 131 3.11 4.19 10.63
CA ARG A 131 2.30 3.89 11.83
C ARG A 131 0.99 4.69 11.87
N LYS A 132 0.97 5.93 11.35
CA LYS A 132 -0.21 6.79 11.33
C LYS A 132 -1.09 6.58 10.10
N THR A 133 -0.49 6.33 8.93
CA THR A 133 -1.18 6.26 7.65
C THR A 133 -1.36 4.82 7.18
N THR A 134 -0.29 4.19 6.68
CA THR A 134 -0.31 2.88 6.01
C THR A 134 -0.89 1.77 6.88
N PHE A 135 -0.57 1.78 8.17
CA PHE A 135 -0.98 0.76 9.14
C PHE A 135 -1.75 1.35 10.33
N GLY A 136 -2.35 2.54 10.16
CA GLY A 136 -3.07 3.24 11.23
C GLY A 136 -4.25 2.46 11.81
N GLU A 137 -4.89 1.61 11.01
CA GLU A 137 -6.01 0.74 11.42
C GLU A 137 -5.56 -0.53 12.18
N ARG A 138 -4.27 -0.83 12.23
CA ARG A 138 -3.72 -2.04 12.87
C ARG A 138 -3.43 -1.81 14.35
N GLU A 139 -3.35 -2.90 15.11
CA GLU A 139 -3.18 -2.82 16.57
C GLU A 139 -1.82 -2.19 16.95
N GLN A 140 -1.85 -1.23 17.87
CA GLN A 140 -0.72 -0.34 18.14
C GLN A 140 0.18 -0.91 19.23
N ARG A 141 1.29 -1.54 18.84
CA ARG A 141 2.32 -2.08 19.76
C ARG A 141 3.14 -0.96 20.46
N PRO A 142 3.88 -1.27 21.55
CA PRO A 142 4.73 -0.29 22.25
C PRO A 142 5.68 0.43 21.29
N LYS A 143 5.76 1.76 21.41
CA LYS A 143 6.47 2.64 20.47
C LYS A 143 7.92 2.21 20.24
N MET A 144 8.65 1.94 21.31
CA MET A 144 10.08 1.61 21.24
C MET A 144 10.33 0.26 20.54
N ARG A 145 9.56 -0.78 20.90
CA ARG A 145 9.71 -2.12 20.30
C ARG A 145 9.40 -2.10 18.80
N GLN A 146 8.32 -1.45 18.40
CA GLN A 146 7.94 -1.36 16.99
C GLN A 146 8.94 -0.52 16.18
N TRP A 147 9.48 0.55 16.77
CA TRP A 147 10.53 1.35 16.13
C TRP A 147 11.81 0.53 15.93
N LEU A 148 12.25 -0.23 16.93
CA LEU A 148 13.42 -1.11 16.81
C LEU A 148 13.21 -2.21 15.75
N GLU A 149 12.04 -2.84 15.72
CA GLU A 149 11.69 -3.83 14.68
C GLU A 149 11.71 -3.19 13.28
N PHE A 150 11.22 -1.95 13.14
CA PHE A 150 11.25 -1.21 11.87
C PHE A 150 12.66 -0.80 11.44
N VAL A 151 13.51 -0.37 12.38
CA VAL A 151 14.92 -0.06 12.10
C VAL A 151 15.67 -1.32 11.68
N ALA A 152 15.50 -2.42 12.40
CA ALA A 152 16.15 -3.69 12.08
C ALA A 152 15.77 -4.20 10.68
N THR A 153 14.48 -4.19 10.36
CA THR A 153 14.01 -4.57 9.01
C THR A 153 14.51 -3.62 7.94
N SER A 154 14.56 -2.30 8.19
CA SER A 154 15.11 -1.32 7.26
C SER A 154 16.61 -1.52 6.98
N LEU A 155 17.40 -1.88 8.00
CA LEU A 155 18.83 -2.20 7.85
C LEU A 155 19.05 -3.49 7.04
N LEU A 156 18.20 -4.50 7.23
CA LEU A 156 18.20 -5.70 6.39
C LEU A 156 17.85 -5.36 4.94
N GLY A 157 16.83 -4.52 4.73
CA GLY A 157 16.48 -4.02 3.40
C GLY A 157 17.64 -3.24 2.75
N PHE A 158 18.36 -2.42 3.50
CA PHE A 158 19.57 -1.73 3.02
C PHE A 158 20.65 -2.72 2.59
N SER A 159 20.85 -3.79 3.37
CA SER A 159 21.82 -4.85 3.04
C SER A 159 21.43 -5.59 1.76
N ILE A 160 20.14 -5.85 1.56
CA ILE A 160 19.60 -6.45 0.32
C ILE A 160 19.82 -5.50 -0.87
N ASN A 161 19.55 -4.20 -0.71
CA ASN A 161 19.78 -3.20 -1.75
C ASN A 161 21.25 -3.21 -2.21
N TRP A 162 22.17 -3.10 -1.25
CA TRP A 162 23.60 -3.08 -1.51
C TRP A 162 24.09 -4.40 -2.13
N GLY A 163 23.68 -5.54 -1.56
CA GLY A 163 24.05 -6.86 -2.07
C GLY A 163 23.54 -7.10 -3.48
N THR A 164 22.31 -6.69 -3.78
CA THR A 164 21.73 -6.77 -5.14
C THR A 164 22.53 -5.92 -6.12
N TYR A 165 22.85 -4.68 -5.74
CA TYR A 165 23.65 -3.79 -6.58
C TYR A 165 25.02 -4.38 -6.89
N VAL A 166 25.78 -4.82 -5.88
CA VAL A 166 27.12 -5.39 -6.05
C VAL A 166 27.08 -6.67 -6.88
N THR A 167 26.13 -7.56 -6.61
CA THR A 167 26.00 -8.84 -7.35
C THR A 167 25.70 -8.58 -8.82
N LEU A 168 24.78 -7.65 -9.12
CA LEU A 168 24.41 -7.33 -10.50
C LEU A 168 25.58 -6.71 -11.26
N THR A 169 26.26 -5.72 -10.69
CA THR A 169 27.38 -5.04 -11.36
C THR A 169 28.63 -5.92 -11.47
N THR A 170 28.84 -6.88 -10.58
CA THR A 170 30.01 -7.76 -10.63
C THR A 170 29.85 -8.92 -11.62
N HIS A 171 28.64 -9.50 -11.70
CA HIS A 171 28.42 -10.71 -12.51
C HIS A 171 27.87 -10.44 -13.91
N PHE A 172 27.27 -9.27 -14.16
CA PHE A 172 26.62 -8.96 -15.42
C PHE A 172 27.15 -7.65 -16.01
N HIS A 173 27.84 -7.76 -17.15
CA HIS A 173 28.43 -6.61 -17.85
C HIS A 173 27.39 -5.53 -18.19
N PHE A 174 26.16 -5.93 -18.57
CA PHE A 174 25.05 -5.01 -18.81
C PHE A 174 24.75 -4.11 -17.60
N PHE A 175 24.78 -4.67 -16.38
CA PHE A 175 24.48 -3.90 -15.17
C PHE A 175 25.67 -3.06 -14.71
N ASP A 176 26.91 -3.43 -15.05
CA ASP A 176 28.08 -2.57 -14.84
C ASP A 176 28.07 -1.36 -15.78
N GLU A 177 27.67 -1.54 -17.03
CA GLU A 177 27.50 -0.44 -17.99
C GLU A 177 26.32 0.47 -17.59
N TYR A 178 25.19 -0.12 -17.18
CA TYR A 178 23.99 0.59 -16.75
C TYR A 178 23.77 0.53 -15.22
N ARG A 179 24.72 1.07 -14.44
CA ARG A 179 24.69 1.02 -12.94
C ARG A 179 23.41 1.56 -12.31
N VAL A 180 22.76 2.53 -12.95
CA VAL A 180 21.47 3.08 -12.49
C VAL A 180 20.38 2.01 -12.52
N VAL A 181 20.38 1.14 -13.53
CA VAL A 181 19.42 0.03 -13.62
C VAL A 181 19.65 -0.93 -12.46
N ALA A 182 20.91 -1.30 -12.18
CA ALA A 182 21.27 -2.15 -11.03
C ALA A 182 20.77 -1.55 -9.70
N LEU A 183 20.99 -0.25 -9.50
CA LEU A 183 20.52 0.50 -8.34
C LEU A 183 19.00 0.44 -8.20
N VAL A 184 18.25 0.69 -9.29
CA VAL A 184 16.78 0.62 -9.28
C VAL A 184 16.28 -0.77 -8.93
N THR A 185 16.86 -1.83 -9.50
CA THR A 185 16.52 -3.22 -9.12
C THR A 185 16.78 -3.50 -7.64
N GLY A 186 17.89 -3.00 -7.11
CA GLY A 186 18.20 -3.11 -5.68
C GLY A 186 17.17 -2.38 -4.81
N ILE A 187 16.74 -1.18 -5.23
CA ILE A 187 15.72 -0.40 -4.49
C ILE A 187 14.40 -1.15 -4.50
N LEU A 188 13.96 -1.63 -5.66
CA LEU A 188 12.71 -2.39 -5.78
C LEU A 188 12.72 -3.66 -4.92
N SER A 189 13.82 -4.42 -4.95
CA SER A 189 13.98 -5.64 -4.15
C SER A 189 13.92 -5.35 -2.65
N ALA A 190 14.64 -4.31 -2.20
CA ALA A 190 14.62 -3.88 -0.81
C ALA A 190 13.25 -3.34 -0.37
N SER A 191 12.55 -2.60 -1.25
CA SER A 191 11.19 -2.10 -0.97
C SER A 191 10.18 -3.23 -0.81
N VAL A 192 10.23 -4.26 -1.67
CA VAL A 192 9.37 -5.44 -1.55
C VAL A 192 9.64 -6.18 -0.23
N PHE A 193 10.91 -6.39 0.10
CA PHE A 193 11.30 -7.01 1.37
C PHE A 193 10.82 -6.18 2.58
N ASN A 194 11.10 -4.87 2.59
CA ASN A 194 10.72 -3.97 3.69
C ASN A 194 9.20 -3.91 3.87
N PHE A 195 8.43 -3.93 2.77
CA PHE A 195 6.99 -4.00 2.82
C PHE A 195 6.49 -5.33 3.40
N ALA A 196 7.03 -6.45 2.93
CA ALA A 196 6.68 -7.78 3.43
C ALA A 196 7.01 -7.92 4.92
N ALA A 197 8.21 -7.51 5.33
CA ALA A 197 8.66 -7.51 6.72
C ALA A 197 7.79 -6.59 7.59
N SER A 198 7.45 -5.39 7.10
CA SER A 198 6.55 -4.48 7.81
C SER A 198 5.17 -5.12 7.99
N THR A 199 4.63 -5.72 6.94
CA THR A 199 3.28 -6.29 6.94
C THR A 199 3.18 -7.55 7.82
N LEU A 200 4.17 -8.44 7.76
CA LEU A 200 4.14 -9.76 8.41
C LEU A 200 4.77 -9.77 9.81
N PHE A 201 5.68 -8.85 10.10
CA PHE A 201 6.46 -8.86 11.35
C PHE A 201 6.21 -7.62 12.21
N VAL A 202 6.37 -6.42 11.65
CA VAL A 202 6.30 -5.15 12.42
C VAL A 202 4.87 -4.76 12.79
N TYR A 203 3.93 -4.99 11.88
CA TYR A 203 2.52 -4.58 12.01
C TYR A 203 1.56 -5.78 11.93
N ASN A 204 1.96 -6.93 12.46
CA ASN A 204 1.14 -8.15 12.44
C ASN A 204 0.14 -8.16 13.61
N ASP A 205 -1.16 -8.16 13.29
CA ASP A 205 -2.27 -8.17 14.26
C ASP A 205 -2.35 -9.48 15.09
N LYS A 206 -1.63 -10.56 14.71
CA LYS A 206 -1.73 -11.86 15.40
C LYS A 206 -0.71 -12.08 16.53
N ARG A 207 0.26 -11.18 16.74
CA ARG A 207 1.26 -11.32 17.82
C ARG A 207 0.77 -10.67 19.11
N LYS A 208 -0.13 -11.36 19.82
CA LYS A 208 -0.37 -11.14 21.25
C LYS A 208 0.82 -11.66 22.05
N HIS A 209 1.66 -10.76 22.54
CA HIS A 209 2.52 -10.98 23.71
C HIS A 209 2.69 -9.65 24.44
#